data_AF-A0A5A7N0B0-F1
#
_entry.id   AF-A0A5A7N0B0-F1
#
_cell.length_a   1.000
_cell.length_b   1.000
_cell.length_c   1.000
_cell.angle_alpha   90.00
_cell.angle_beta   90.00
_cell.angle_gamma   90.00
#
_symmetry.space_group_name_H-M   'P 1'
#
loop_
_entity.id
_entity.type
_entity.pdbx_description
1 polymer ?
#
loop_
_entity_poly.entity_id
_entity_poly.type
_entity_poly.pdbx_seq_one_letter_code
_entity_poly.pdbx_strand_id
1 'polypeptide(L)' 'MLQPRPETRDGWWLVQSTAEAIEAGYSSQPMMVWSRDGTAMISATQSIAVFD' A
#
# COMPACT_ATOMS: atom_id res chain seq x y z
N MET A 1 10.55 -8.47 -4.31
CA MET A 1 10.34 -9.61 -3.40
C MET A 1 10.11 -9.05 -2.00
N LEU A 2 9.08 -9.51 -1.30
CA LEU A 2 8.79 -9.07 0.08
C LEU A 2 9.73 -9.77 1.07
N GLN A 3 10.04 -9.10 2.19
CA GLN A 3 10.78 -9.73 3.29
C GLN A 3 9.83 -10.37 4.32
N PRO A 4 10.22 -11.51 4.93
CA PRO A 4 9.34 -12.27 5.81
C PRO A 4 9.17 -11.67 7.21
N ARG A 5 10.09 -10.78 7.63
CA ARG A 5 10.01 -10.06 8.91
C ARG A 5 9.90 -8.56 8.63
N PRO A 6 8.83 -7.90 9.06
CA PRO A 6 8.71 -6.46 8.93
C PRO A 6 9.68 -5.79 9.90
N GLU A 7 10.73 -5.17 9.36
CA GLU A 7 11.73 -4.43 10.11
C GLU A 7 11.95 -3.05 9.46
N THR A 8 12.14 -2.03 10.29
CA THR A 8 12.56 -0.70 9.86
C THR A 8 13.41 -0.05 10.94
N ARG A 9 14.34 0.81 10.53
CA ARG A 9 15.09 1.65 11.47
C ARG A 9 14.30 2.90 11.83
N ASP A 10 14.47 3.36 13.07
CA ASP A 10 13.88 4.60 13.59
C ASP A 10 12.33 4.63 13.57
N GLY A 11 11.68 3.49 13.37
CA GLY A 11 10.22 3.33 13.39
C GLY A 11 9.46 3.88 12.17
N TRP A 12 10.15 4.48 11.19
CA TRP A 12 9.50 5.10 10.03
C TRP A 12 9.23 4.11 8.88
N TRP A 13 8.09 4.32 8.23
CA TRP A 13 7.63 3.54 7.09
C TRP A 13 7.20 4.48 5.97
N LEU A 14 7.52 4.14 4.72
CA LEU A 14 6.93 4.78 3.55
C LEU A 14 5.72 3.98 3.11
N VAL A 15 4.59 4.66 2.89
CA VAL A 15 3.39 4.07 2.29
C VAL A 15 3.11 4.80 0.99
N GLN A 16 2.95 4.04 -0.09
CA GLN A 16 2.47 4.55 -1.38
C GLN A 16 1.13 3.88 -1.64
N SER A 17 0.12 4.70 -1.92
CA SER A 17 -1.16 4.26 -2.44
C SER A 17 -1.39 4.95 -3.78
N THR A 18 -1.84 4.19 -4.76
CA THR A 18 -2.23 4.71 -6.06
C THR A 18 -3.72 4.44 -6.24
N ALA A 19 -4.51 5.50 -6.39
CA ALA A 19 -5.93 5.34 -6.70
C ALA A 19 -6.11 4.94 -8.16
N GLU A 20 -6.77 3.81 -8.42
CA GLU A 20 -7.25 3.50 -9.77
C GLU A 20 -8.61 4.14 -9.98
N ALA A 21 -8.98 4.34 -11.26
CA ALA A 21 -10.23 4.98 -11.64
C ALA A 21 -11.44 4.27 -11.00
N ILE A 22 -12.46 5.06 -10.64
CA ILE A 22 -13.71 4.51 -10.11
C ILE A 22 -14.47 3.85 -11.25
N GLU A 23 -14.76 2.56 -11.10
CA GLU A 23 -15.62 1.80 -12.01
C GLU A 23 -16.80 1.21 -11.23
N ALA A 24 -18.02 1.41 -11.71
CA ALA A 24 -19.25 0.91 -11.10
C ALA A 24 -19.43 1.23 -9.59
N GLY A 25 -18.93 2.39 -9.14
CA GLY A 25 -19.00 2.81 -7.72
C GLY A 25 -17.93 2.20 -6.82
N TYR A 26 -16.92 1.52 -7.39
CA TYR A 26 -15.78 0.98 -6.66
C TYR A 26 -14.46 1.49 -7.22
N SER A 27 -13.47 1.72 -6.35
CA SER A 27 -12.08 1.96 -6.71
C SER A 27 -11.20 0.91 -6.05
N SER A 28 -10.29 0.34 -6.83
CA SER A 28 -9.19 -0.49 -6.34
C SER A 28 -7.96 0.38 -6.17
N GLN A 29 -7.23 0.19 -5.09
CA GLN A 29 -5.99 0.92 -4.83
C GLN A 29 -4.88 -0.08 -4.50
N PRO A 30 -3.93 -0.33 -5.42
CA PRO A 30 -2.70 -1.00 -5.06
C PRO A 30 -1.89 -0.13 -4.10
N MET A 31 -1.36 -0.78 -3.07
CA MET A 31 -0.57 -0.17 -2.02
C MET A 31 0.70 -0.95 -1.78
N MET A 32 1.74 -0.23 -1.40
CA MET A 32 3.02 -0.80 -1.02
C MET A 32 3.56 -0.09 0.23
N VAL A 33 4.24 -0.84 1.08
CA VAL A 33 4.91 -0.33 2.28
C VAL A 33 6.38 -0.71 2.26
N TRP A 34 7.25 0.25 2.53
CA TRP A 34 8.70 0.06 2.56
C TRP A 34 9.30 0.49 3.89
N SER A 35 10.32 -0.24 4.32
CA SER A 35 11.19 0.20 5.41
C SER A 35 11.97 1.45 5.01
N ARG A 36 12.58 2.10 5.99
CA ARG A 36 13.41 3.29 5.76
C ARG A 36 14.65 3.03 4.88
N ASP A 37 15.02 1.77 4.72
CA ASP A 37 16.13 1.34 3.85
C ASP A 37 15.66 1.04 2.41
N GLY A 38 14.39 1.29 2.10
CA GLY A 38 13.80 1.07 0.78
C GLY A 38 13.39 -0.38 0.53
N THR A 39 13.40 -1.23 1.55
CA THR A 39 13.04 -2.64 1.41
C THR A 39 11.53 -2.80 1.44
N ALA A 40 10.96 -3.41 0.39
CA ALA A 40 9.52 -3.68 0.31
C ALA A 40 9.10 -4.72 1.37
N MET A 41 8.15 -4.36 2.24
CA MET A 41 7.64 -5.21 3.31
C MET A 41 6.23 -5.70 3.06
N ILE A 42 5.35 -4.84 2.56
CA ILE A 42 3.94 -5.16 2.35
C ILE A 42 3.55 -4.79 0.92
N SER A 43 2.83 -5.70 0.28
CA SER A 43 2.02 -5.44 -0.91
C SER A 43 0.57 -5.69 -0.52
N ALA A 44 -0.29 -4.71 -0.78
CA ALA A 44 -1.69 -4.76 -0.38
C ALA A 44 -2.59 -4.15 -1.47
N THR A 45 -3.86 -4.51 -1.45
CA THR A 45 -4.89 -3.88 -2.27
C THR A 45 -6.01 -3.41 -1.35
N GLN A 46 -6.43 -2.17 -1.51
CA GLN A 46 -7.63 -1.65 -0.85
C GLN A 46 -8.77 -1.53 -1.86
N SER A 47 -9.95 -2.00 -1.50
CA SER A 47 -11.17 -1.76 -2.27
C SER A 47 -12.02 -0.73 -1.53
N ILE A 48 -12.42 0.32 -2.24
CA ILE A 48 -13.21 1.43 -1.71
C ILE A 48 -14.52 1.48 -2.48
N ALA A 49 -15.65 1.45 -1.77
CA ALA A 49 -16.95 1.79 -2.32
C ALA A 49 -17.16 3.30 -2.23
N VAL A 50 -17.59 3.93 -3.33
CA VAL A 50 -17.88 5.35 -3.45
C VAL A 50 -19.36 5.53 -3.73
N PHE A 51 -20.03 6.32 -2.90
CA PHE A 51 -21.46 6.62 -2.99
C PHE A 51 -21.65 8.11 -3.29
N ASP A 52 -22.72 8.47 -3.99
CA ASP A 52 -23.13 9.85 -4.33
C ASP A 52 -23.99 10.52 -3.25
#